data_AF-J9E4G3-F1
#
_entry.id   AF-J9E4G3-F1
#
_cell.length_a   1.000
_cell.length_b   1.000
_cell.length_c   1.000
_cell.angle_alpha   90.00
_cell.angle_beta   90.00
_cell.angle_gamma   90.00
#
_symmetry.space_group_name_H-M   'P 1'
#
loop_
_entity.id
_entity.type
_entity.pdbx_description
1 polymer ?
#
loop_
_entity_poly.entity_id
_entity_poly.type
_entity_poly.pdbx_seq_one_letter_code
_entity_poly.pdbx_strand_id
1 'polypeptide(L)'
;MKMRIPRRVAMFITSLQILQFVLSVLILAHLGILIYVRKVDCDFDDSIFKLALFMDITYLILFVNFFCKAYVFGGGKSKYKIDKKKQ
;
A
#
# COMPACT_ATOMS: atom_id res chain seq x y z
N MET A 1 17.66 21.74 -12.16
CA MET A 1 18.59 20.59 -12.04
C MET A 1 17.81 19.30 -12.20
N LYS A 2 18.14 18.47 -13.20
CA LYS A 2 17.40 17.24 -13.53
C LYS A 2 18.01 16.07 -12.76
N MET A 3 17.66 15.94 -11.48
CA MET A 3 18.12 14.86 -10.62
C MET A 3 17.51 13.54 -11.10
N ARG A 4 18.25 12.78 -11.92
CA ARG A 4 17.88 11.43 -12.33
C ARG A 4 18.09 10.50 -11.14
N ILE A 5 17.07 10.35 -10.30
CA ILE A 5 17.10 9.34 -9.24
C ILE A 5 17.15 7.97 -9.92
N PRO A 6 18.16 7.13 -9.62
CA PRO A 6 18.29 5.83 -10.25
C PRO A 6 17.07 4.97 -9.93
N ARG A 7 16.53 4.28 -10.94
CA ARG A 7 15.32 3.45 -10.86
C ARG A 7 15.34 2.45 -9.69
N ARG A 8 16.53 2.01 -9.28
CA ARG A 8 16.76 1.12 -8.12
C ARG A 8 16.49 1.80 -6.78
N VAL A 9 16.90 3.05 -6.61
CA VAL A 9 16.67 3.79 -5.36
C VAL A 9 15.19 4.10 -5.21
N ALA A 10 14.52 4.54 -6.28
CA ALA A 10 13.07 4.73 -6.28
C ALA A 10 12.33 3.44 -5.90
N MET A 11 12.80 2.27 -6.35
CA MET A 11 12.24 0.97 -5.97
C MET A 11 12.36 0.69 -4.48
N PHE A 12 13.55 0.84 -3.90
CA PHE A 12 13.78 0.65 -2.47
C PHE A 12 12.89 1.54 -1.62
N ILE A 13 12.77 2.83 -1.98
CA ILE A 13 11.90 3.76 -1.26
C ILE A 13 10.44 3.30 -1.34
N THR A 14 9.94 2.94 -2.53
CA THR A 14 8.55 2.49 -2.69
C THR A 14 8.28 1.21 -1.90
N SER A 15 9.22 0.27 -1.87
CA SER A 15 9.11 -0.97 -1.10
C SER A 15 9.03 -0.72 0.41
N LEU A 16 9.87 0.17 0.93
CA LEU A 16 9.85 0.58 2.34
C LEU A 16 8.55 1.30 2.69
N GLN A 17 8.03 2.14 1.78
CA GLN A 17 6.77 2.86 1.97
C GLN A 17 5.58 1.89 2.07
N ILE A 18 5.52 0.86 1.23
CA ILE A 18 4.48 -0.18 1.30
C ILE A 18 4.58 -0.94 2.62
N LEU A 19 5.80 -1.33 3.03
CA LEU A 19 6.02 -2.01 4.32
C LEU A 19 5.54 -1.16 5.49
N GLN A 20 5.84 0.15 5.48
CA GLN A 20 5.38 1.09 6.48
C GLN A 20 3.84 1.11 6.56
N PHE A 21 3.14 1.21 5.43
CA PHE A 21 1.67 1.20 5.41
C PHE A 21 1.08 -0.12 5.93
N VAL A 22 1.68 -1.26 5.58
CA VAL A 22 1.25 -2.57 6.10
C VAL A 22 1.37 -2.63 7.63
N LEU A 23 2.49 -2.14 8.18
CA LEU A 23 2.69 -2.09 9.63
C LEU A 23 1.71 -1.12 10.30
N SER A 24 1.44 0.05 9.71
CA SER A 24 0.45 0.99 10.22
C SER A 24 -0.94 0.36 10.33
N VAL A 25 -1.42 -0.31 9.27
CA VAL A 25 -2.72 -0.99 9.27
C VAL A 25 -2.77 -2.09 10.34
N LEU A 26 -1.68 -2.85 10.53
CA LEU A 26 -1.60 -3.89 11.54
C LEU A 26 -1.70 -3.32 12.96
N ILE A 27 -0.98 -2.22 13.23
CA ILE A 27 -1.01 -1.53 14.53
C ILE A 27 -2.39 -0.94 14.79
N LEU A 28 -3.00 -0.28 13.80
CA LEU A 28 -4.37 0.23 13.91
C LEU A 28 -5.35 -0.91 14.19
N ALA A 29 -5.27 -2.02 13.45
CA ALA A 29 -6.14 -3.18 13.68
C ALA A 29 -5.98 -3.76 15.09
N HIS A 30 -4.74 -3.92 15.56
CA HIS A 30 -4.47 -4.40 16.92
C HIS A 30 -5.03 -3.44 17.99
N LEU A 31 -4.90 -2.13 17.77
CA LEU A 31 -5.45 -1.12 18.66
C LEU A 31 -6.99 -1.16 18.68
N GLY A 32 -7.62 -1.30 17.51
CA GLY A 32 -9.07 -1.45 17.40
C GLY A 32 -9.61 -2.70 18.12
N ILE A 33 -8.89 -3.82 18.06
CA ILE A 33 -9.22 -5.02 18.83
C ILE A 33 -9.11 -4.74 20.33
N LEU A 34 -8.06 -4.03 20.77
CA LEU A 34 -7.88 -3.70 22.18
C LEU A 34 -9.03 -2.82 22.71
N ILE A 35 -9.46 -1.83 21.93
CA ILE A 35 -10.58 -0.95 22.30
C ILE A 35 -11.90 -1.74 22.33
N TYR A 36 -12.18 -2.55 21.31
CA TYR A 36 -13.46 -3.26 21.18
C TYR A 36 -13.59 -4.46 22.14
N VAL A 37 -12.50 -5.20 22.38
CA VAL A 37 -12.52 -6.43 23.21
C VAL A 37 -12.25 -6.13 24.68
N ARG A 38 -11.30 -5.24 24.99
CA ARG A 38 -10.95 -4.91 26.38
C ARG A 38 -11.73 -3.72 26.94
N LYS A 39 -12.56 -3.03 26.14
CA LYS A 39 -13.33 -1.83 26.53
C LYS A 39 -12.49 -0.84 27.34
N VAL A 40 -11.25 -0.64 26.90
CA VAL A 40 -10.39 0.39 27.50
C VAL A 40 -10.92 1.72 26.97
N ASP A 41 -11.29 2.64 27.87
CA ASP A 41 -11.68 4.01 27.53
C ASP A 41 -10.47 4.75 26.94
N CYS A 42 -10.23 4.52 25.67
CA CYS A 42 -9.32 5.28 24.85
C CYS A 42 -10.12 6.43 24.22
N ASP A 43 -9.69 7.67 24.43
CA ASP A 43 -10.28 8.92 23.89
C ASP A 43 -10.07 9.06 22.36
N PHE A 44 -10.12 7.95 21.64
CA PHE A 44 -9.97 7.92 20.20
C PHE A 44 -11.35 7.88 19.55
N ASP A 45 -11.69 8.97 18.85
CA ASP A 45 -12.94 9.04 18.10
C ASP A 45 -12.99 7.94 17.01
N ASP A 46 -14.01 7.09 17.10
CA ASP A 46 -14.26 5.98 16.19
C ASP A 46 -14.28 6.41 14.71
N SER A 47 -14.72 7.64 14.43
CA SER A 47 -14.81 8.18 13.07
C SER A 47 -13.42 8.49 12.53
N ILE A 48 -12.54 9.08 13.35
CA ILE A 48 -11.15 9.36 12.98
C ILE A 48 -10.38 8.05 12.73
N PHE A 49 -10.58 7.04 13.59
CA PHE A 49 -9.97 5.74 13.43
C PHE A 49 -10.40 5.05 12.11
N LYS A 50 -11.70 5.04 11.81
CA LYS A 50 -12.22 4.50 10.54
C LYS A 50 -11.70 5.25 9.33
N LEU A 51 -11.61 6.58 9.39
CA LEU A 51 -11.07 7.40 8.29
C LEU A 51 -9.58 7.12 8.06
N ALA A 52 -8.78 7.02 9.13
CA ALA A 52 -7.36 6.69 9.03
C ALA A 52 -7.15 5.31 8.40
N LEU A 53 -7.89 4.30 8.87
CA LEU A 53 -7.83 2.93 8.35
C LEU A 53 -8.25 2.88 6.86
N PHE A 54 -9.31 3.62 6.49
CA PHE A 54 -9.77 3.72 5.10
C PHE A 54 -8.71 4.33 4.17
N MET A 55 -8.06 5.41 4.64
CA MET A 55 -6.98 6.08 3.90
C MET A 55 -5.77 5.14 3.72
N ASP A 56 -5.34 4.48 4.79
CA ASP A 56 -4.21 3.55 4.74
C ASP A 56 -4.46 2.38 3.78
N ILE A 57 -5.65 1.77 3.82
CA ILE A 57 -6.02 0.69 2.88
C ILE A 57 -6.01 1.19 1.43
N THR A 58 -6.61 2.36 1.17
CA THR A 58 -6.72 2.90 -0.20
C THR A 58 -5.34 3.18 -0.79
N TYR A 59 -4.44 3.78 0.00
CA TYR A 59 -3.06 4.01 -0.43
C TYR A 59 -2.28 2.70 -0.61
N LEU A 60 -2.45 1.73 0.29
CA LEU A 60 -1.81 0.43 0.16
C LEU A 60 -2.19 -0.25 -1.16
N ILE A 61 -3.47 -0.23 -1.55
CA ILE A 61 -3.93 -0.77 -2.84
C ILE A 61 -3.30 -0.03 -4.02
N LEU A 62 -3.27 1.31 -3.97
CA LEU A 62 -2.69 2.13 -5.04
C LEU A 62 -1.19 1.83 -5.21
N PHE A 63 -0.45 1.78 -4.10
CA PHE A 63 0.99 1.52 -4.09
C PHE A 63 1.32 0.08 -4.50
N VAL A 64 0.53 -0.91 -4.08
CA VAL A 64 0.68 -2.30 -4.54
C VAL A 64 0.42 -2.41 -6.04
N ASN A 65 -0.60 -1.74 -6.57
CA ASN A 65 -0.88 -1.71 -8.00
C ASN A 65 0.28 -1.06 -8.77
N PHE A 66 0.76 0.09 -8.29
CA PHE A 66 1.92 0.76 -8.85
C PHE A 66 3.18 -0.12 -8.80
N PHE A 67 3.42 -0.81 -7.68
CA PHE A 67 4.56 -1.69 -7.48
C PHE A 67 4.51 -2.92 -8.41
N CYS A 68 3.35 -3.57 -8.49
CA CYS A 68 3.10 -4.65 -9.44
C CYS A 68 3.32 -4.17 -10.88
N LYS A 69 2.78 -3.01 -11.27
CA LYS A 69 2.92 -2.50 -12.63
C LYS A 69 4.37 -2.09 -12.98
N ALA A 70 5.08 -1.46 -12.06
CA ALA A 70 6.41 -0.91 -12.29
C ALA A 70 7.54 -1.96 -12.17
N TYR A 71 7.35 -2.96 -11.30
CA TYR A 71 8.38 -3.93 -10.94
C TYR A 71 8.04 -5.38 -11.30
N VAL A 72 6.82 -5.85 -11.03
CA VAL A 72 6.40 -7.24 -11.37
C VAL A 72 6.10 -7.39 -12.86
N PHE A 73 5.35 -6.46 -13.44
CA PHE A 73 5.09 -6.38 -14.89
C PHE A 73 6.20 -5.64 -15.65
N GLY A 74 7.17 -5.08 -14.94
CA GLY A 74 8.35 -4.38 -15.48
C GLY A 74 9.45 -5.30 -16.03
N GLY A 75 9.17 -6.59 -16.21
CA GLY A 75 10.06 -7.59 -16.81
C GLY A 75 9.32 -8.65 -17.64
N GLY A 76 8.87 -8.27 -18.85
CA GLY A 76 8.69 -9.23 -19.96
C GLY A 76 7.26 -9.52 -20.45
N LYS A 77 6.89 -8.88 -21.57
CA LYS A 77 6.23 -9.51 -22.75
C LYS A 77 4.88 -10.25 -22.62
N SER A 78 4.19 -10.33 -21.49
CA SER A 78 2.92 -11.10 -21.42
C SER A 78 1.68 -10.32 -21.88
N LYS A 79 1.58 -9.01 -21.59
CA LYS A 79 0.38 -8.23 -21.92
C LYS A 79 0.18 -7.95 -23.42
N TYR A 80 1.21 -8.16 -24.25
CA TYR A 80 1.11 -7.99 -25.71
C TYR A 80 0.67 -9.27 -26.45
N LYS A 81 0.68 -10.44 -25.79
CA LYS A 81 0.25 -11.70 -26.42
C LYS A 81 -1.27 -11.95 -26.34
N ILE A 82 -1.95 -11.34 -25.37
CA ILE A 82 -3.40 -11.49 -25.22
C ILE A 82 -4.14 -10.70 -26.32
N ASP A 83 -3.60 -9.56 -26.74
CA ASP A 83 -4.18 -8.71 -27.78
C ASP A 83 -3.99 -9.29 -29.20
N LYS A 84 -2.87 -9.98 -29.45
CA LYS A 84 -2.55 -10.62 -30.73
C LYS A 84 -3.24 -11.98 -30.99
N LYS A 85 -3.94 -12.57 -30.01
CA LYS A 85 -4.71 -13.81 -30.20
C LYS A 85 -6.17 -13.55 -30.58
N LYS A 86 -6.57 -12.28 -30.67
CA LYS A 86 -7.94 -11.86 -31.01
C LYS A 86 -8.05 -11.11 -32.34
N GLN A 87 -6.95 -11.03 -33.11
CA GLN A 87 -6.93 -10.51 -34.48
C GLN A 87 -6.68 -11.66 -35.46
#